data_AF-A0A6L5F2J7-F1
#
_entry.id   AF-A0A6L5F2J7-F1
#
_cell.length_a   1.000
_cell.length_b   1.000
_cell.length_c   1.000
_cell.angle_alpha   90.00
_cell.angle_beta   90.00
_cell.angle_gamma   90.00
#
_symmetry.space_group_name_H-M   'P 1'
#
loop_
_entity.id
_entity.type
_entity.pdbx_description
1 polymer ?
#
loop_
_entity_poly.entity_id
_entity_poly.type
_entity_poly.pdbx_seq_one_letter_code
_entity_poly.pdbx_strand_id
1 'polypeptide(L)'
;GSDSTPRHPLAHIPFGTGNRVCLGRHYATLEIHLLLAMLVGRFRFSFPSPLDPRLGVTLRPRERGTVLVARRGYSPGGDSSLRRSGSCRPEVGDPEMAVMERP
;
A
#
# COMPACT_ATOMS: atom_id res chain seq x y z
N GLY A 1 -7.25 13.37 -20.88
CA GLY A 1 -6.40 12.88 -21.97
C GLY A 1 -5.24 12.12 -21.37
N SER A 2 -5.08 10.84 -21.71
CA SER A 2 -3.94 10.04 -21.25
C SER A 2 -2.78 10.27 -22.22
N ASP A 3 -1.84 11.13 -21.85
CA ASP A 3 -0.56 11.25 -22.54
C ASP A 3 0.24 9.95 -22.31
N SER A 4 0.34 9.12 -23.34
CA SER A 4 1.12 7.88 -23.34
C SER A 4 2.39 8.06 -24.16
N THR A 5 3.25 8.99 -23.74
CA THR A 5 4.61 9.07 -24.28
C THR A 5 5.35 7.75 -23.95
N PRO A 6 5.99 7.07 -24.94
CA PRO A 6 6.66 5.79 -24.70
C PRO A 6 7.76 5.95 -23.64
N ARG A 7 7.66 5.16 -22.56
CA ARG A 7 8.67 5.17 -21.49
C ARG A 7 9.96 4.52 -21.99
N HIS A 8 11.09 5.09 -21.58
CA HIS A 8 12.39 4.50 -21.88
C HIS A 8 12.49 3.06 -21.31
N PRO A 9 13.06 2.08 -22.04
CA PRO A 9 13.15 0.69 -21.59
C PRO A 9 13.83 0.50 -20.23
N LEU A 10 14.73 1.42 -19.86
CA LEU A 10 15.46 1.42 -18.58
C LEU A 10 14.87 2.36 -17.53
N ALA A 11 13.62 2.84 -17.69
CA ALA A 11 12.98 3.75 -16.72
C ALA A 11 12.61 3.08 -15.38
N HIS A 12 12.69 1.75 -15.27
CA HIS A 12 12.35 1.00 -14.06
C HIS A 12 13.42 -0.04 -13.73
N ILE A 13 14.36 0.32 -12.86
CA ILE A 13 15.52 -0.51 -12.46
C ILE A 13 15.72 -0.56 -10.92
N PRO A 14 14.68 -0.90 -10.13
CA PRO A 14 14.74 -0.80 -8.66
C PRO A 14 15.77 -1.74 -7.99
N PHE A 15 16.17 -2.81 -8.68
CA PHE A 15 17.14 -3.80 -8.20
C PHE A 15 18.47 -3.76 -8.98
N GLY A 16 18.68 -2.72 -9.79
CA GLY A 16 19.81 -2.61 -10.72
C GLY A 16 19.66 -3.48 -11.98
N THR A 17 20.72 -3.54 -12.77
CA THR A 17 20.83 -4.32 -14.01
C THR A 17 22.26 -4.82 -14.22
N GLY A 18 22.47 -5.78 -15.12
CA GLY A 18 23.79 -6.34 -15.47
C GLY A 18 24.42 -7.24 -14.38
N ASN A 19 25.76 -7.36 -14.41
CA ASN A 19 26.54 -8.30 -13.59
C ASN A 19 26.55 -8.00 -12.07
N ARG A 20 26.00 -6.85 -11.66
CA ARG A 20 25.87 -6.44 -10.25
C ARG A 20 24.40 -6.24 -9.85
N VAL A 21 23.47 -6.89 -10.55
CA VAL A 21 22.05 -6.90 -10.16
C VAL A 21 21.87 -7.51 -8.77
N CYS A 22 20.88 -7.02 -8.02
CA CYS A 22 20.56 -7.58 -6.71
C CYS A 22 20.30 -9.09 -6.81
N LEU A 23 21.11 -9.89 -6.10
CA LEU A 23 20.96 -11.35 -6.04
C LEU A 23 19.56 -11.74 -5.52
N GLY A 24 18.99 -10.92 -4.63
CA GLY A 24 17.66 -11.10 -4.05
C GLY A 24 16.50 -10.64 -4.92
N ARG A 25 16.71 -10.19 -6.17
CA ARG A 25 15.64 -9.59 -7.02
C ARG A 25 14.37 -10.43 -7.09
N HIS A 26 14.51 -11.72 -7.38
CA HIS A 26 13.37 -12.61 -7.55
C HIS A 26 12.65 -12.85 -6.22
N TYR A 27 13.42 -13.07 -5.16
CA TYR A 27 12.88 -13.28 -3.81
C TYR A 27 12.11 -12.03 -3.32
N ALA A 28 12.75 -10.86 -3.37
CA ALA A 28 12.13 -9.60 -2.96
C ALA A 28 10.85 -9.30 -3.75
N THR A 29 10.87 -9.55 -5.06
CA THR A 29 9.68 -9.36 -5.89
C THR A 29 8.55 -10.27 -5.44
N LEU A 30 8.79 -11.57 -5.26
CA LEU A 30 7.77 -12.53 -4.82
C LEU A 30 7.20 -12.16 -3.44
N GLU A 31 8.08 -11.87 -2.48
CA GLU A 31 7.67 -11.52 -1.13
C GLU A 31 6.82 -10.24 -1.10
N ILE A 32 7.23 -9.20 -1.82
CA ILE A 32 6.45 -7.95 -1.96
C ILE A 32 5.05 -8.24 -2.51
N HIS A 33 4.92 -9.06 -3.55
CA HIS A 33 3.61 -9.36 -4.13
C HIS A 33 2.71 -10.15 -3.17
N LEU A 34 3.26 -11.17 -2.50
CA LEU A 34 2.50 -11.99 -1.55
C LEU A 34 2.05 -11.15 -0.35
N LEU A 35 2.97 -10.37 0.25
CA LEU A 35 2.65 -9.48 1.36
C LEU A 35 1.61 -8.44 0.94
N LEU A 36 1.78 -7.79 -0.20
CA LEU A 36 0.81 -6.81 -0.69
C LEU A 36 -0.55 -7.44 -0.93
N ALA A 37 -0.64 -8.59 -1.61
CA ALA A 37 -1.91 -9.27 -1.87
C ALA A 37 -2.67 -9.58 -0.57
N MET A 38 -1.97 -10.08 0.45
CA MET A 38 -2.57 -10.35 1.76
C MET A 38 -3.01 -9.07 2.47
N LEU A 39 -2.18 -8.02 2.46
CA LEU A 39 -2.44 -6.77 3.16
C LEU A 39 -3.60 -6.00 2.51
N VAL A 40 -3.56 -5.78 1.19
CA VAL A 40 -4.60 -5.01 0.49
C VAL A 40 -5.92 -5.77 0.41
N GLY A 41 -5.90 -7.11 0.42
CA GLY A 41 -7.11 -7.92 0.46
C GLY A 41 -7.87 -7.82 1.79
N ARG A 42 -7.15 -7.61 2.91
CA ARG A 42 -7.70 -7.66 4.26
C ARG A 42 -7.83 -6.30 4.94
N PHE A 43 -7.10 -5.28 4.47
CA PHE A 43 -7.05 -3.98 5.11
C PHE A 43 -7.27 -2.83 4.12
N ARG A 44 -7.63 -1.67 4.66
CA ARG A 44 -7.61 -0.36 4.00
C ARG A 44 -6.58 0.49 4.73
N PHE A 45 -5.74 1.17 3.96
CA PHE A 45 -4.66 2.01 4.46
C PHE A 45 -4.95 3.47 4.13
N SER A 46 -4.73 4.37 5.09
CA SER A 46 -4.78 5.81 4.89
C SER A 46 -3.52 6.47 5.45
N PHE A 47 -2.95 7.40 4.69
CA PHE A 47 -1.75 8.14 5.03
C PHE A 47 -2.14 9.60 5.28
N PRO A 48 -2.17 10.05 6.56
CA PRO A 48 -2.65 11.38 6.90
C PRO A 48 -1.70 12.50 6.46
N SER A 49 -0.42 12.20 6.25
CA SER A 49 0.60 13.15 5.81
C SER A 49 1.53 12.53 4.76
N PRO A 50 2.09 13.35 3.85
CA PRO A 50 3.09 12.91 2.88
C PRO A 50 4.41 12.58 3.58
N LEU A 51 5.14 11.58 3.06
CA LEU A 51 6.45 11.19 3.55
C LEU A 51 7.55 11.83 2.70
N ASP A 52 8.39 12.65 3.32
CA ASP A 52 9.56 13.24 2.66
C ASP A 52 10.73 12.23 2.61
N PRO A 53 11.23 11.84 1.42
CA PRO A 53 12.34 10.92 1.32
C PRO A 53 13.68 11.60 1.64
N ARG A 54 14.41 11.04 2.60
CA ARG A 54 15.79 11.46 2.92
C ARG A 54 16.79 10.41 2.44
N LEU A 55 17.79 10.86 1.70
CA LEU A 55 18.91 10.03 1.29
C LEU A 55 19.88 9.81 2.46
N GLY A 56 20.20 8.55 2.75
CA GLY A 56 21.28 8.09 3.61
C GLY A 56 21.98 6.91 2.96
N VAL A 57 22.44 5.93 3.76
CA VAL A 57 22.92 4.63 3.22
C VAL A 57 21.81 3.94 2.39
N THR A 58 20.55 4.11 2.79
CA THR A 58 19.36 3.76 2.01
C THR A 58 18.41 4.96 1.96
N LEU A 59 17.48 4.97 1.00
CA LEU A 59 16.34 5.88 1.03
C LEU A 59 15.44 5.53 2.21
N ARG A 60 15.13 6.52 3.02
CA ARG A 60 14.23 6.37 4.17
C ARG A 60 13.38 7.62 4.34
N PRO A 61 12.19 7.52 4.94
CA PRO A 61 11.44 8.69 5.37
C PRO A 61 12.29 9.56 6.31
N ARG A 62 12.18 10.89 6.17
CA ARG A 62 12.83 11.86 7.04
C ARG A 62 12.33 11.75 8.48
N GLU A 63 11.03 11.47 8.62
CA GLU A 63 10.30 11.36 9.88
C GLU A 63 9.54 10.02 9.93
N ARG A 64 9.08 9.63 11.12
CA ARG A 64 8.23 8.45 11.25
C ARG A 64 6.86 8.76 10.66
N GLY A 65 6.44 7.97 9.68
CA GLY A 65 5.09 8.03 9.13
C GLY A 65 4.09 7.32 10.02
N THR A 66 2.89 7.89 10.15
CA THR A 66 1.73 7.20 10.71
C THR A 66 0.91 6.62 9.58
N VAL A 67 0.42 5.40 9.75
CA VAL A 67 -0.49 4.75 8.80
C VAL A 67 -1.73 4.33 9.56
N LEU A 68 -2.89 4.82 9.14
CA LEU A 68 -4.17 4.38 9.67
C LEU A 68 -4.57 3.11 8.93
N VAL A 69 -4.87 2.05 9.68
CA VAL A 69 -5.20 0.72 9.14
C VAL A 69 -6.59 0.33 9.61
N ALA A 70 -7.52 0.16 8.68
CA ALA A 70 -8.85 -0.37 8.95
C ALA A 70 -8.97 -1.76 8.36
N ARG A 71 -9.55 -2.72 9.10
CA ARG A 71 -9.85 -4.05 8.54
C ARG A 71 -10.95 -3.89 7.48
N ARG A 72 -10.72 -4.45 6.29
CA ARG A 72 -11.77 -4.60 5.29
C ARG A 72 -12.78 -5.61 5.84
N GLY A 73 -14.06 -5.24 5.89
CA GLY A 73 -15.13 -6.20 6.18
C GLY A 73 -15.00 -7.38 5.23
N TYR A 74 -14.74 -8.56 5.78
CA TYR A 74 -14.62 -9.79 5.01
C TYR A 74 -16.02 -10.39 4.90
N SER A 75 -16.63 -10.32 3.71
CA SER A 75 -17.77 -11.18 3.37
C SER A 75 -17.20 -12.52 2.90
N PRO A 76 -17.38 -13.63 3.65
CA PRO A 76 -16.99 -14.95 3.16
C PRO A 76 -17.94 -15.32 2.02
N GLY A 77 -17.40 -15.51 0.82
CA GLY A 77 -18.15 -16.10 -0.29
C GLY A 77 -19.23 -15.21 -0.90
N GLY A 78 -18.83 -14.41 -1.90
CA GLY A 78 -19.75 -14.01 -2.96
C GLY A 78 -19.51 -14.92 -4.14
N ASP A 79 -20.35 -15.94 -4.33
CA ASP A 79 -20.68 -16.32 -5.70
C ASP A 79 -21.24 -15.05 -6.39
N SER A 80 -20.90 -14.87 -7.66
CA SER A 80 -21.25 -13.67 -8.42
C SER A 80 -22.68 -13.66 -8.95
N SER A 81 -23.62 -14.41 -8.35
CA SER A 81 -24.99 -14.56 -8.87
C SER A 81 -26.09 -13.86 -8.09
N LEU A 82 -25.89 -13.42 -6.84
CA LEU A 82 -26.86 -12.53 -6.17
C LEU A 82 -26.48 -11.06 -6.30
N ARG A 83 -26.70 -10.53 -7.52
CA ARG A 83 -27.22 -9.17 -7.63
C ARG A 83 -28.61 -9.15 -6.97
N ARG A 84 -28.71 -8.68 -5.73
CA ARG A 84 -29.94 -8.04 -5.24
C ARG A 84 -29.59 -6.99 -4.19
N SER A 85 -30.02 -5.78 -4.55
CA SER A 85 -30.19 -4.56 -3.74
C SER A 85 -30.21 -4.76 -2.23
N GLY A 86 -29.30 -4.08 -1.52
CA GLY A 86 -29.35 -3.94 -0.08
C GLY A 86 -28.18 -3.12 0.43
N SER A 87 -28.44 -1.85 0.75
CA SER A 87 -27.51 -0.86 1.29
C SER A 87 -26.83 -1.30 2.58
N CYS A 88 -25.55 -0.95 2.74
CA CYS A 88 -24.98 -0.44 3.99
C CYS A 88 -23.65 0.25 3.67
N ARG A 89 -23.69 1.57 3.56
CA ARG A 89 -22.46 2.39 3.59
C ARG A 89 -21.87 2.29 5.01
N PRO A 90 -20.59 1.96 5.18
CA PRO A 90 -19.93 2.27 6.44
C PRO A 90 -19.69 3.77 6.48
N GLU A 91 -20.45 4.47 7.32
CA GLU A 91 -20.15 5.83 7.75
C GLU A 91 -18.74 5.82 8.36
N VAL A 92 -17.81 6.58 7.75
CA VAL A 92 -16.52 6.87 8.35
C VAL A 92 -16.81 7.80 9.52
N GLY A 93 -16.92 7.25 10.72
CA GLY A 93 -17.00 8.05 11.94
C GLY A 93 -15.76 8.92 12.07
N ASP A 94 -16.00 10.17 12.46
CA ASP A 94 -15.02 11.23 12.66
C ASP A 94 -13.79 10.75 13.47
N PRO A 95 -12.56 11.11 13.06
CA PRO A 95 -11.35 10.82 13.82
C PRO A 95 -11.20 11.84 14.96
N GLU A 96 -12.05 11.75 15.98
CA GLU A 96 -11.84 12.44 17.25
C GLU A 96 -11.89 11.41 18.39
N MET A 97 -10.98 11.54 19.36
CA MET A 97 -10.80 10.68 20.54
C MET A 97 -10.02 9.36 20.36
N ALA A 98 -8.71 9.49 20.18
CA ALA A 98 -7.75 8.60 20.84
C ALA A 98 -6.42 9.32 21.12
N VAL A 99 -6.48 10.54 21.66
CA VAL A 99 -5.34 11.13 22.36
C VAL A 99 -5.47 10.65 23.81
N MET A 100 -4.81 9.54 24.12
CA MET A 100 -4.59 9.10 25.48
C MET A 100 -3.49 9.99 26.09
N GLU A 101 -3.92 11.14 26.62
CA GLU A 101 -3.10 11.95 27.53
C GLU A 101 -2.72 11.05 28.72
N ARG A 102 -1.42 10.75 28.84
CA ARG A 102 -0.87 10.04 30.01
C ARG A 102 -0.59 11.07 31.11
N PRO A 103 -0.80 10.73 32.39
CA PRO A 103 -0.35 11.54 33.51
C PRO A 103 1.17 11.68 33.56
#